data_AF-A0A0X8JPZ7-F1
#
_entry.id   AF-A0A0X8JPZ7-F1
#
_cell.length_a   1.000
_cell.length_b   1.000
_cell.length_c   1.000
_cell.angle_alpha   90.00
_cell.angle_beta   90.00
_cell.angle_gamma   90.00
#
_symmetry.space_group_name_H-M   'P 1'
#
loop_
_entity.id
_entity.type
_entity.pdbx_description
1 polymer ?
#
loop_
_entity_poly.entity_id
_entity_poly.type
_entity_poly.pdbx_seq_one_letter_code
_entity_poly.pdbx_strand_id
1 'polypeptide(L)'
;MSRISEESAQQGFTLVEILVGAAILALGILAAAGLISRSTIQDARAYYMTQAALMAEEFLESRISAQYSEKDFNKLEGGSINRTLDGVEYRMNCVLTNSTPMDMDGCKEIVCTVNWNNKGLQSQVVSTYVYSRKN
;
A
#
# COMPACT_ATOMS: atom_id res chain seq x y z
N MET A 1 -30.40 -55.05 44.53
CA MET A 1 -29.52 -54.48 43.49
C MET A 1 -30.16 -53.18 43.04
N SER A 2 -29.85 -52.08 43.73
CA SER A 2 -30.46 -50.76 43.49
C SER A 2 -29.69 -50.06 42.38
N ARG A 3 -30.36 -49.67 41.29
CA ARG A 3 -29.80 -48.78 40.28
C ARG A 3 -30.18 -47.36 40.66
N ILE A 4 -29.18 -46.56 41.04
CA ILE A 4 -29.33 -45.11 41.15
C ILE A 4 -29.39 -44.58 39.72
N SER A 5 -30.57 -44.14 39.30
CA SER A 5 -30.74 -43.37 38.07
C SER A 5 -30.23 -41.95 38.34
N GLU A 6 -29.06 -41.62 37.82
CA GLU A 6 -28.63 -40.23 37.67
C GLU A 6 -29.58 -39.57 36.64
N GLU A 7 -30.62 -38.88 37.13
CA GLU A 7 -31.32 -37.89 36.32
C GLU A 7 -30.34 -36.73 36.06
N SER A 8 -29.72 -36.75 34.89
CA SER A 8 -29.06 -35.58 34.32
C SER A 8 -30.10 -34.47 34.19
N ALA A 9 -30.11 -33.52 35.12
CA ALA A 9 -30.97 -32.34 35.04
C ALA A 9 -30.65 -31.58 33.74
N GLN A 10 -31.48 -31.79 32.72
CA GLN A 10 -31.36 -31.11 31.44
C GLN A 10 -31.77 -29.65 31.64
N GLN A 11 -30.83 -28.79 32.02
CA GLN A 11 -31.05 -27.34 32.11
C GLN A 11 -31.25 -26.78 30.71
N GLY A 12 -32.51 -26.55 30.33
CA GLY A 12 -32.88 -25.82 29.14
C GLY A 12 -32.49 -24.34 29.25
N PHE A 13 -32.21 -23.69 28.12
CA PHE A 13 -31.91 -22.26 28.05
C PHE A 13 -33.05 -21.43 28.64
N THR A 14 -32.69 -20.44 29.46
CA THR A 14 -33.69 -19.49 29.96
C THR A 14 -34.00 -18.42 28.90
N LEU A 15 -35.22 -17.90 28.88
CA LEU A 15 -35.61 -16.84 27.94
C LEU A 15 -34.75 -15.58 28.11
N VAL A 16 -34.39 -15.25 29.35
CA VAL A 16 -33.51 -14.12 29.69
C VAL A 16 -32.10 -14.31 29.12
N GLU A 17 -31.57 -15.54 29.16
CA GLU A 17 -30.25 -15.86 28.62
C GLU A 17 -30.18 -15.68 27.10
N ILE A 18 -31.23 -16.10 26.37
CA ILE A 18 -31.33 -15.85 24.93
C ILE A 18 -31.44 -14.34 24.65
N LEU A 19 -32.17 -13.59 25.47
CA LEU A 19 -32.34 -12.15 25.30
C LEU A 19 -31.02 -11.39 25.54
N VAL A 20 -30.27 -11.76 26.58
CA VAL A 20 -28.94 -11.22 26.86
C VAL A 20 -27.94 -11.64 25.78
N GLY A 21 -27.96 -12.90 25.35
CA GLY A 21 -27.11 -13.39 24.27
C GLY A 21 -27.37 -12.66 22.95
N ALA A 22 -28.63 -12.42 22.61
CA ALA A 22 -29.02 -11.63 21.44
C ALA A 22 -28.57 -10.17 21.57
N ALA A 23 -28.65 -9.57 22.76
CA ALA A 23 -28.17 -8.21 23.00
C ALA A 23 -26.65 -8.10 22.80
N ILE A 24 -25.88 -9.05 23.33
CA ILE A 24 -24.42 -9.10 23.14
C ILE A 24 -24.07 -9.31 21.66
N LEU A 25 -24.77 -10.23 20.98
CA LEU A 25 -24.57 -10.50 19.56
C LEU A 25 -24.83 -9.26 18.70
N ALA A 26 -25.90 -8.52 18.98
CA ALA A 26 -26.24 -7.30 18.25
C ALA A 26 -25.13 -6.24 18.37
N LEU A 27 -24.59 -6.05 19.57
CA LEU A 27 -23.44 -5.16 19.80
C LEU A 27 -22.19 -5.64 19.05
N GLY A 28 -21.93 -6.95 19.04
CA GLY A 28 -20.81 -7.56 18.33
C GLY A 28 -20.85 -7.32 16.82
N ILE A 29 -22.03 -7.48 16.19
CA ILE A 29 -22.19 -7.26 14.75
C ILE A 29 -21.99 -5.77 14.40
N LEU A 30 -22.48 -4.85 15.24
CA LEU A 30 -22.28 -3.42 15.03
C LEU A 30 -20.79 -3.05 15.09
N ALA A 31 -20.06 -3.58 16.07
CA ALA A 31 -18.62 -3.39 16.17
C ALA A 31 -17.88 -3.98 14.95
N ALA A 32 -18.24 -5.19 14.52
CA ALA A 32 -17.64 -5.84 13.37
C ALA A 32 -17.88 -5.05 12.06
N ALA A 33 -19.09 -4.52 11.85
CA ALA A 33 -19.40 -3.68 10.70
C ALA A 33 -18.50 -2.43 10.63
N GLY A 34 -18.24 -1.80 11.79
CA GLY A 34 -17.31 -0.68 11.88
C GLY A 34 -15.87 -1.06 11.52
N LEU A 35 -15.41 -2.24 11.93
CA LEU A 35 -14.08 -2.75 11.60
C LEU A 35 -13.93 -3.02 10.10
N ILE A 36 -14.91 -3.70 9.49
CA ILE A 36 -14.92 -4.03 8.06
C ILE A 36 -14.80 -2.76 7.22
N SER A 37 -15.60 -1.73 7.54
CA SER A 37 -15.57 -0.45 6.83
C SER A 37 -14.18 0.20 6.88
N ARG A 38 -13.53 0.20 8.06
CA ARG A 38 -12.18 0.75 8.22
C ARG A 38 -11.13 -0.06 7.46
N SER A 39 -11.23 -1.39 7.50
CA SER A 39 -10.33 -2.28 6.75
C SER A 39 -10.39 -1.97 5.25
N THR A 40 -11.59 -1.90 4.66
CA THR A 40 -11.74 -1.62 3.23
C THR A 40 -11.12 -0.29 2.81
N ILE A 41 -11.22 0.75 3.66
CA ILE A 41 -10.58 2.04 3.38
C ILE A 41 -9.06 1.94 3.44
N GLN A 42 -8.52 1.18 4.41
CA GLN A 42 -7.09 0.94 4.52
C GLN A 42 -6.55 0.14 3.34
N ASP A 43 -7.26 -0.92 2.93
CA ASP A 43 -6.90 -1.75 1.78
C ASP A 43 -6.87 -0.92 0.49
N ALA A 44 -7.87 -0.07 0.28
CA ALA A 44 -7.89 0.83 -0.87
C ALA A 44 -6.70 1.81 -0.85
N ARG A 45 -6.35 2.37 0.31
CA ARG A 45 -5.18 3.25 0.44
C ARG A 45 -3.88 2.51 0.14
N ALA A 46 -3.70 1.33 0.71
CA ALA A 46 -2.52 0.50 0.46
C ALA A 46 -2.41 0.14 -1.02
N TYR A 47 -3.52 -0.21 -1.66
CA TYR A 47 -3.57 -0.47 -3.10
C TYR A 47 -3.05 0.71 -3.92
N TYR A 48 -3.54 1.93 -3.68
CA TYR A 48 -3.08 3.11 -4.42
C TYR A 48 -1.62 3.47 -4.16
N MET A 49 -1.14 3.32 -2.92
CA MET A 49 0.28 3.51 -2.58
C MET A 49 1.16 2.51 -3.34
N THR A 50 0.75 1.24 -3.41
CA THR A 50 1.47 0.20 -4.16
C THR A 50 1.48 0.49 -5.66
N GLN A 51 0.35 0.92 -6.24
CA GLN A 51 0.30 1.29 -7.67
C GLN A 51 1.23 2.47 -7.98
N ALA A 52 1.26 3.49 -7.11
CA ALA A 52 2.17 4.63 -7.26
C ALA A 52 3.64 4.20 -7.15
N ALA A 53 3.97 3.33 -6.18
CA ALA A 53 5.32 2.81 -6.02
C ALA A 53 5.76 1.98 -7.25
N LEU A 54 4.93 1.03 -7.69
CA LEU A 54 5.20 0.21 -8.88
C LEU A 54 5.41 1.08 -10.13
N MET A 55 4.63 2.14 -10.31
CA MET A 55 4.81 3.07 -11.42
C MET A 55 6.18 3.77 -11.39
N ALA A 56 6.66 4.15 -10.21
CA ALA A 56 8.00 4.72 -10.05
C ALA A 56 9.09 3.66 -10.31
N GLU A 57 8.94 2.48 -9.73
CA GLU A 57 9.89 1.37 -9.90
C GLU A 57 10.01 0.96 -11.38
N GLU A 58 8.90 0.79 -12.10
CA GLU A 58 8.89 0.49 -13.55
C GLU A 58 9.73 1.51 -14.34
N PHE A 59 9.56 2.80 -14.03
CA PHE A 59 10.32 3.85 -14.70
C PHE A 59 11.81 3.76 -14.37
N LEU A 60 12.16 3.55 -13.11
CA LEU A 60 13.54 3.49 -12.63
C LEU A 60 14.27 2.23 -13.12
N GLU A 61 13.62 1.08 -13.10
CA GLU A 61 14.15 -0.18 -13.62
C GLU A 61 14.40 -0.12 -15.13
N SER A 62 13.51 0.53 -15.90
CA SER A 62 13.71 0.68 -17.35
C SER A 62 15.02 1.41 -17.72
N ARG A 63 15.57 2.19 -16.78
CA ARG A 63 16.77 3.00 -16.95
C ARG A 63 18.02 2.39 -16.32
N ILE A 64 17.88 1.31 -15.55
CA ILE A 64 19.02 0.68 -14.84
C ILE A 64 20.09 0.19 -15.82
N SER A 65 19.71 -0.22 -17.02
CA SER A 65 20.64 -0.69 -18.07
C SER A 65 21.59 0.41 -18.54
N ALA A 66 21.21 1.69 -18.43
CA ALA A 66 22.06 2.81 -18.83
C ALA A 66 23.37 2.87 -18.04
N GLN A 67 23.43 2.25 -16.86
CA GLN A 67 24.65 2.21 -16.03
C GLN A 67 25.81 1.44 -16.67
N TYR A 68 25.54 0.58 -17.66
CA TYR A 68 26.54 -0.26 -18.33
C TYR A 68 27.10 0.33 -19.63
N SER A 69 26.62 1.51 -20.04
CA SER A 69 27.04 2.18 -21.28
C SER A 69 27.27 3.65 -20.98
N GLU A 70 28.50 4.13 -21.17
CA GLU A 70 28.83 5.54 -20.91
C GLU A 70 27.93 6.50 -21.69
N LYS A 71 27.64 6.15 -22.95
CA LYS A 71 26.77 6.96 -23.82
C LYS A 71 25.36 7.07 -23.26
N ASP A 72 24.80 5.97 -22.75
CA ASP A 72 23.42 5.94 -22.25
C ASP A 72 23.34 6.53 -20.84
N PHE A 73 24.36 6.30 -20.00
CA PHE A 73 24.50 6.92 -18.70
C PHE A 73 24.52 8.46 -18.79
N ASN A 74 25.28 8.99 -19.76
CA ASN A 74 25.36 10.44 -19.99
C ASN A 74 24.04 11.02 -20.49
N LYS A 75 23.21 10.23 -21.17
CA LYS A 75 21.87 10.59 -21.67
C LYS A 75 20.75 10.37 -20.66
N LEU A 76 21.02 9.80 -19.48
CA LEU A 76 20.02 9.70 -18.44
C LEU A 76 19.43 11.09 -18.15
N GLU A 77 18.10 11.12 -18.14
CA GLU A 77 17.30 12.29 -17.86
C GLU A 77 16.12 11.92 -16.97
N GLY A 78 15.63 12.92 -16.24
CA GLY A 78 14.35 12.82 -15.55
C GLY A 78 13.20 12.65 -16.52
N GLY A 79 11.98 12.81 -16.01
CA GLY A 79 10.80 12.72 -16.86
C GLY A 79 9.52 12.83 -16.08
N SER A 80 8.42 13.06 -16.78
CA SER A 80 7.10 13.11 -16.17
C SER A 80 6.17 12.15 -16.89
N ILE A 81 5.39 11.39 -16.14
CA ILE A 81 4.44 10.42 -16.67
C ILE A 81 3.13 10.60 -15.93
N ASN A 82 2.05 10.69 -16.68
CA ASN A 82 0.70 10.66 -16.14
C ASN A 82 0.04 9.34 -16.55
N ARG A 83 -0.58 8.64 -15.60
CA ARG A 83 -1.28 7.38 -15.85
C ARG A 83 -2.58 7.36 -15.04
N THR A 84 -3.67 6.96 -15.67
CA THR A 84 -4.95 6.75 -14.98
C THR A 84 -5.13 5.26 -14.73
N LEU A 85 -5.26 4.87 -13.46
CA LEU A 85 -5.50 3.49 -13.03
C LEU A 85 -6.74 3.49 -12.14
N ASP A 86 -7.73 2.67 -12.47
CA ASP A 86 -8.99 2.54 -11.74
C ASP A 86 -9.70 3.88 -11.46
N GLY A 87 -9.64 4.79 -12.44
CA GLY A 87 -10.26 6.11 -12.35
C GLY A 87 -9.50 7.13 -11.49
N VAL A 88 -8.31 6.78 -10.97
CA VAL A 88 -7.41 7.69 -10.25
C VAL A 88 -6.27 8.10 -11.17
N GLU A 89 -6.04 9.42 -11.30
CA GLU A 89 -4.92 9.96 -12.07
C GLU A 89 -3.66 10.04 -11.17
N TYR A 90 -2.62 9.33 -11.60
CA TYR A 90 -1.28 9.41 -11.02
C TYR A 90 -0.41 10.31 -11.89
N ARG A 91 0.28 11.26 -11.26
CA ARG A 91 1.21 12.19 -11.89
C ARG A 91 2.58 12.00 -11.28
N MET A 92 3.48 11.41 -12.05
CA MET A 92 4.87 11.20 -11.67
C MET A 92 5.74 12.30 -12.24
N ASN A 93 6.66 12.79 -11.42
CA ASN A 93 7.74 13.66 -11.84
C ASN A 93 9.06 13.17 -11.26
N CYS A 94 10.01 12.87 -12.14
CA CYS A 94 11.34 12.40 -11.81
C CYS A 94 12.37 13.48 -12.13
N VAL A 95 13.14 13.87 -11.13
CA VAL A 95 14.21 14.86 -11.25
C VAL A 95 15.54 14.14 -11.10
N LEU A 96 16.43 14.33 -12.08
CA LEU A 96 17.77 13.79 -12.05
C LEU A 96 18.73 14.88 -11.59
N THR A 97 19.54 14.58 -10.58
CA THR A 97 20.60 15.43 -10.06
C THR A 97 21.92 14.67 -10.10
N ASN A 98 23.02 15.41 -10.19
CA ASN A 98 24.32 14.82 -9.87
C ASN A 98 24.34 14.65 -8.34
N SER A 99 24.63 13.44 -7.86
CA SER A 99 24.47 13.09 -6.45
C SER A 99 25.47 13.87 -5.58
N THR A 100 25.04 14.73 -4.66
CA THR A 100 25.92 15.28 -3.61
C THR A 100 25.87 14.34 -2.38
N PRO A 101 26.95 14.08 -1.63
CA PRO A 101 28.28 14.72 -1.65
C PRO A 101 29.26 14.11 -2.66
N MET A 102 28.76 13.35 -3.64
CA MET A 102 29.56 12.68 -4.66
C MET A 102 29.40 13.38 -6.02
N ASP A 103 29.89 14.61 -6.16
CA ASP A 103 30.26 15.20 -7.47
C ASP A 103 31.40 14.37 -8.14
N MET A 104 31.44 13.06 -7.88
CA MET A 104 32.26 12.05 -8.49
C MET A 104 31.68 11.78 -9.87
N ASP A 105 32.49 12.07 -10.86
CA ASP A 105 32.25 11.78 -12.26
C ASP A 105 31.86 10.30 -12.43
N GLY A 106 30.56 10.03 -12.60
CA GLY A 106 30.02 8.67 -12.70
C GLY A 106 28.85 8.30 -11.79
N CYS A 107 28.34 9.21 -10.95
CA CYS A 107 27.10 8.97 -10.17
C CYS A 107 26.00 9.98 -10.52
N LYS A 108 24.76 9.49 -10.65
CA LYS A 108 23.56 10.32 -10.82
C LYS A 108 22.46 9.83 -9.89
N GLU A 109 21.81 10.75 -9.18
CA GLU A 109 20.65 10.47 -8.35
C GLU A 109 19.38 10.87 -9.09
N ILE A 110 18.39 9.99 -9.08
CA ILE A 110 17.05 10.30 -9.59
C ILE A 110 16.04 10.22 -8.44
N VAL A 111 15.22 11.25 -8.32
CA VAL A 111 14.14 11.33 -7.34
C VAL A 111 12.83 11.40 -8.08
N CYS A 112 12.02 10.35 -7.99
CA CYS A 112 10.69 10.26 -8.57
C CYS A 112 9.63 10.51 -7.51
N THR A 113 8.80 11.53 -7.74
CA THR A 113 7.63 11.83 -6.91
C THR A 113 6.36 11.51 -7.68
N VAL A 114 5.58 10.56 -7.18
CA VAL A 114 4.27 10.21 -7.73
C VAL A 114 3.19 10.82 -6.86
N ASN A 115 2.33 11.63 -7.43
CA ASN A 115 1.23 12.30 -6.75
C ASN A 115 -0.10 11.82 -7.32
N TRP A 116 -1.10 11.65 -6.47
CA TRP A 116 -2.46 11.40 -6.91
C TRP A 116 -3.47 12.01 -5.96
N ASN A 117 -4.66 12.26 -6.50
CA ASN A 117 -5.82 12.68 -5.73
C ASN A 117 -6.89 11.60 -5.81
N ASN A 118 -7.34 11.11 -4.66
CA ASN A 118 -8.54 10.28 -4.61
C ASN A 118 -9.61 10.98 -3.77
N LYS A 119 -10.67 11.47 -4.44
CA LYS A 119 -11.85 12.09 -3.79
C LYS A 119 -11.50 13.20 -2.79
N GLY A 120 -10.50 14.03 -3.13
CA GLY A 120 -10.04 15.14 -2.30
C GLY A 120 -8.87 14.79 -1.37
N LEU A 121 -8.51 13.52 -1.22
CA LEU A 121 -7.33 13.10 -0.48
C LEU A 121 -6.12 13.11 -1.41
N GLN A 122 -5.24 14.09 -1.22
CA GLN A 122 -3.95 14.16 -1.90
C GLN A 122 -2.96 13.24 -1.19
N SER A 123 -2.25 12.42 -1.97
CA SER A 123 -1.23 11.50 -1.48
C SER A 123 -0.03 11.50 -2.42
N GLN A 124 1.13 11.11 -1.89
CA GLN A 124 2.35 10.98 -2.65
C GLN A 124 3.20 9.80 -2.22
N VAL A 125 4.02 9.29 -3.14
CA VAL A 125 5.14 8.37 -2.90
C VAL A 125 6.38 9.00 -3.51
N VAL A 126 7.52 8.89 -2.81
CA VAL A 126 8.82 9.34 -3.29
C VAL A 126 9.76 8.14 -3.33
N SER A 127 10.32 7.85 -4.49
CA SER A 127 11.36 6.84 -4.69
C SER A 127 12.65 7.52 -5.13
N THR A 128 13.76 7.13 -4.51
CA THR A 128 15.09 7.66 -4.81
C THR A 128 16.01 6.52 -5.24
N TYR A 129 16.69 6.69 -6.37
CA TYR A 129 17.67 5.75 -6.88
C TYR A 129 18.97 6.45 -7.24
N VAL A 130 20.09 5.77 -7.02
CA VAL A 130 21.42 6.25 -7.40
C VAL A 130 21.99 5.29 -8.45
N TYR A 131 22.26 5.81 -9.63
CA TYR A 131 22.97 5.07 -10.68
C TYR A 131 24.45 5.38 -10.61
N SER A 132 25.27 4.33 -10.60
CA SER A 132 26.73 4.42 -10.73
C SER A 132 27.15 3.82 -12.07
N ARG A 133 27.89 4.58 -12.87
CA ARG A 133 28.50 4.08 -14.10
C ARG A 133 29.40 2.88 -13.79
N LYS A 134 29.23 1.78 -14.52
CA LYS A 134 30.11 0.62 -14.48
C LYS A 134 31.15 0.77 -15.60
N ASN A 135 32.42 0.61 -15.25
CA ASN A 135 33.54 0.58 -16.20
C ASN A 135 33.55 -0.70 -17.02
#